data_AF-A0A8W4FFK4-F1
#
_entry.id   AF-A0A8W4FFK4-F1
#
_cell.length_a   1.000
_cell.length_b   1.000
_cell.length_c   1.000
_cell.angle_alpha   90.00
_cell.angle_beta   90.00
_cell.angle_gamma   90.00
#
_symmetry.space_group_name_H-M   'P 1'
#
loop_
_entity.id
_entity.type
_entity.pdbx_description
1 polymer ?
#
loop_
_entity_poly.entity_id
_entity_poly.type
_entity_poly.pdbx_seq_one_letter_code
_entity_poly.pdbx_strand_id
1 'polypeptide(L)'
;MEVPRLGVQSELQLPAYTTATATGDPSLYFNSSCVFPFEYGDQLHHNCIWVHSDYAWCSIDQKFQGRWRYCTARDPPRCIFPFLYRNKLFHRCTREGFVLSRSWCSLTENYDQDGKWKQCSPHQ
;
A
#
# COMPACT_ATOMS: atom_id res chain seq x y z
N MET A 1 -7.07 6.42 -17.42
CA MET A 1 -6.31 5.24 -17.00
C MET A 1 -7.25 4.39 -16.19
N GLU A 2 -7.80 3.35 -16.80
CA GLU A 2 -8.81 2.49 -16.17
C GLU A 2 -8.10 1.25 -15.60
N VAL A 3 -8.35 0.95 -14.33
CA VAL A 3 -7.99 -0.33 -13.73
C VAL A 3 -8.95 -1.37 -14.31
N PRO A 4 -8.49 -2.43 -15.00
CA PRO A 4 -9.38 -3.46 -15.49
C PRO A 4 -10.09 -4.13 -14.32
N ARG A 5 -11.42 -4.14 -14.34
CA ARG A 5 -12.23 -5.03 -13.48
C ARG A 5 -11.77 -6.46 -13.78
N LEU A 6 -11.14 -7.11 -12.80
CA LEU A 6 -10.78 -8.52 -12.94
C LEU A 6 -12.07 -9.35 -13.02
N GLY A 7 -12.47 -9.68 -14.24
CA GLY A 7 -13.23 -10.88 -14.50
C GLY A 7 -12.45 -12.06 -13.95
N VAL A 8 -13.12 -12.88 -13.15
CA VAL A 8 -12.60 -14.15 -12.66
C VAL A 8 -12.24 -14.98 -13.90
N GLN A 9 -10.96 -15.15 -14.20
CA GLN A 9 -10.54 -16.12 -15.20
C GLN A 9 -10.58 -17.51 -14.56
N SER A 10 -11.73 -18.18 -14.74
CA SER A 10 -11.83 -19.63 -14.63
C SER A 10 -11.18 -20.27 -15.88
N GLU A 11 -10.16 -21.09 -15.60
CA GLU A 11 -9.77 -22.31 -16.32
C GLU A 11 -9.05 -22.25 -17.69
N LEU A 12 -7.86 -22.89 -17.68
CA LEU A 12 -7.20 -23.72 -18.71
C LEU A 12 -6.69 -23.07 -20.01
N GLN A 13 -5.38 -22.78 -20.06
CA GLN A 13 -4.38 -23.49 -20.87
C GLN A 13 -3.00 -22.82 -20.65
N LEU A 14 -1.99 -23.58 -20.24
CA LEU A 14 -0.59 -23.11 -20.18
C LEU A 14 -0.06 -22.94 -21.62
N PRO A 15 0.34 -21.74 -22.08
CA PRO A 15 1.16 -21.66 -23.27
C PRO A 15 2.61 -21.97 -22.89
N ALA A 16 3.22 -22.83 -23.70
CA ALA A 16 4.58 -23.30 -23.57
C ALA A 16 5.56 -22.12 -23.42
N TYR A 17 6.46 -22.25 -22.44
CA TYR A 17 7.64 -21.41 -22.30
C TYR A 17 8.50 -21.50 -23.55
N THR A 18 8.64 -20.43 -24.34
CA THR A 18 9.88 -20.22 -25.12
C THR A 18 10.14 -18.74 -25.44
N THR A 19 11.23 -18.25 -24.85
CA THR A 19 12.17 -17.17 -25.26
C THR A 19 11.67 -15.74 -25.47
N ALA A 20 11.94 -14.89 -24.48
CA ALA A 20 12.40 -13.52 -24.70
C ALA A 20 13.43 -13.14 -23.62
N THR A 21 14.63 -12.76 -24.05
CA THR A 21 15.68 -12.17 -23.22
C THR A 21 15.24 -10.81 -22.69
N ALA A 22 14.84 -10.77 -21.43
CA ALA A 22 14.94 -9.61 -20.56
C ALA A 22 15.20 -10.15 -19.14
N THR A 23 16.13 -9.53 -18.43
CA THR A 23 16.58 -9.86 -17.07
C THR A 23 15.46 -9.63 -16.03
N GLY A 24 14.40 -10.44 -16.07
CA GLY A 24 13.33 -10.43 -15.10
C GLY A 24 13.23 -11.81 -14.46
N ASP A 25 13.73 -11.94 -13.23
CA ASP A 25 13.58 -13.15 -12.43
C ASP A 25 12.08 -13.44 -12.19
N PRO A 26 11.53 -14.58 -12.66
CA PRO A 26 10.13 -14.98 -12.45
C PRO A 26 9.73 -15.07 -10.97
N SER A 27 10.71 -15.16 -10.06
CA SER A 27 10.47 -15.17 -8.61
C SER A 27 9.93 -13.83 -8.08
N LEU A 28 10.21 -12.72 -8.77
CA LEU A 28 9.76 -11.38 -8.38
C LEU A 28 8.26 -11.16 -8.62
N TYR A 29 7.63 -11.96 -9.49
CA TYR A 29 6.20 -11.89 -9.77
C TYR A 29 5.34 -12.45 -8.63
N PHE A 30 5.86 -13.42 -7.87
CA PHE A 30 5.15 -14.04 -6.73
C PHE A 30 5.40 -13.35 -5.39
N ASN A 31 6.34 -12.41 -5.32
CA ASN A 31 6.67 -11.67 -4.10
C ASN A 31 6.49 -10.15 -4.24
N SER A 32 5.63 -9.74 -5.17
CA SER A 32 5.28 -8.34 -5.39
C SER A 32 4.34 -7.85 -4.28
N SER A 33 4.92 -7.26 -3.25
CA SER A 33 4.19 -6.60 -2.15
C SER A 33 3.81 -5.17 -2.54
N CYS A 34 2.78 -4.61 -1.89
CA CYS A 34 2.46 -3.19 -2.03
C CYS A 34 3.67 -2.31 -1.71
N VAL A 35 3.95 -1.34 -2.57
CA VAL A 35 4.95 -0.30 -2.31
C VAL A 35 4.23 0.92 -1.77
N PHE A 36 4.62 1.36 -0.57
CA PHE A 36 4.14 2.59 0.02
C PHE A 36 5.31 3.53 0.32
N PRO A 37 5.20 4.83 -0.01
CA PRO A 37 4.12 5.42 -0.80
C PRO A 37 4.24 5.09 -2.30
N PHE A 38 3.12 5.12 -3.03
CA PHE A 38 3.11 5.02 -4.49
C PHE A 38 2.39 6.20 -5.15
N GLU A 39 2.87 6.62 -6.32
CA GLU A 39 2.29 7.68 -7.16
C GLU A 39 1.26 7.07 -8.10
N TYR A 40 0.01 7.58 -8.07
CA TYR A 40 -1.04 7.25 -9.02
C TYR A 40 -1.85 8.49 -9.38
N GLY A 41 -1.92 8.80 -10.68
CA GLY A 41 -2.35 10.13 -11.11
C GLY A 41 -1.42 11.20 -10.54
N ASP A 42 -1.98 12.30 -10.03
CA ASP A 42 -1.22 13.40 -9.40
C ASP A 42 -1.15 13.27 -7.87
N GLN A 43 -1.34 12.05 -7.33
CA GLN A 43 -1.41 11.82 -5.88
C GLN A 43 -0.41 10.77 -5.41
N LEU A 44 0.11 11.01 -4.20
CA LEU A 44 0.99 10.10 -3.47
C LEU A 44 0.19 9.37 -2.38
N HIS A 45 0.06 8.04 -2.50
CA HIS A 45 -0.75 7.20 -1.64
C HIS A 45 0.09 6.37 -0.69
N HIS A 46 -0.26 6.38 0.61
CA HIS A 46 0.50 5.69 1.67
C HIS A 46 -0.22 4.44 2.18
N ASN A 47 -1.34 4.09 1.56
CA ASN A 47 -2.21 2.98 1.91
C ASN A 47 -2.91 2.48 0.66
N CYS A 48 -3.56 1.33 0.78
CA CYS A 48 -4.44 0.81 -0.26
C CYS A 48 -5.58 1.79 -0.56
N ILE A 49 -5.86 2.01 -1.84
CA ILE A 49 -6.86 2.96 -2.31
C ILE A 49 -7.99 2.25 -3.03
N TRP A 50 -9.16 2.90 -3.09
CA TRP A 50 -10.35 2.44 -3.80
C TRP A 50 -10.56 3.21 -5.11
N VAL A 51 -9.60 4.03 -5.50
CA VAL A 51 -9.73 4.92 -6.66
C VAL A 51 -9.98 4.07 -7.90
N HIS A 52 -11.11 4.34 -8.57
CA HIS A 52 -11.56 3.62 -9.76
C HIS A 52 -11.67 2.09 -9.61
N SER A 53 -11.93 1.59 -8.39
CA SER A 53 -12.06 0.16 -8.12
C SER A 53 -13.05 -0.11 -6.99
N ASP A 54 -13.82 -1.17 -7.13
CA ASP A 54 -14.72 -1.66 -6.09
C ASP A 54 -13.96 -2.37 -4.94
N TYR A 55 -12.66 -2.65 -5.14
CA TYR A 55 -11.77 -3.27 -4.15
C TYR A 55 -10.51 -2.43 -3.91
N ALA A 56 -10.05 -2.40 -2.65
CA ALA A 56 -8.83 -1.71 -2.28
C ALA A 56 -7.62 -2.33 -3.01
N TRP A 57 -6.78 -1.48 -3.60
CA TRP A 57 -5.61 -1.90 -4.35
C TRP A 57 -4.40 -1.01 -4.07
N CYS A 58 -3.23 -1.47 -4.47
CA CYS A 58 -1.97 -0.75 -4.37
C CYS A 58 -1.13 -0.97 -5.63
N SER A 59 -0.21 -0.04 -5.91
CA SER A 59 0.86 -0.34 -6.85
C SER A 59 1.94 -1.20 -6.18
N ILE A 60 2.58 -2.03 -7.00
CA ILE A 60 3.79 -2.75 -6.63
C ILE A 60 5.06 -1.99 -7.04
N ASP A 61 4.88 -0.77 -7.56
CA ASP A 61 5.91 0.18 -7.95
C ASP A 61 5.72 1.50 -7.19
N GLN A 62 6.82 2.22 -6.94
CA GLN A 62 6.72 3.57 -6.37
C GLN A 62 6.06 4.55 -7.35
N LYS A 63 6.32 4.39 -8.66
CA LYS A 63 5.65 5.15 -9.73
C LYS A 63 4.77 4.21 -10.52
N PHE A 64 3.48 4.50 -10.63
CA PHE A 64 2.55 3.58 -11.27
C PHE A 64 2.90 3.33 -12.75
N GLN A 65 3.28 2.10 -13.06
CA GLN A 65 3.60 1.62 -14.41
C GLN A 65 2.55 0.63 -14.94
N GLY A 66 1.35 0.62 -14.34
CA GLY A 66 0.30 -0.34 -14.68
C GLY A 66 0.37 -1.66 -13.92
N ARG A 67 1.37 -1.86 -13.05
CA ARG A 67 1.45 -3.01 -12.15
C ARG A 67 0.80 -2.70 -10.80
N TRP A 68 -0.15 -3.53 -10.42
CA TRP A 68 -0.95 -3.37 -9.22
C TRP A 68 -1.51 -4.72 -8.76
N ARG A 69 -2.02 -4.75 -7.53
CA ARG A 69 -2.78 -5.88 -6.98
C ARG A 69 -3.84 -5.39 -6.01
N TYR A 70 -4.86 -6.21 -5.79
CA TYR A 70 -5.76 -6.00 -4.66
C TYR A 70 -5.05 -6.24 -3.34
N CYS A 71 -5.33 -5.37 -2.39
CA CYS A 71 -4.81 -5.50 -1.05
C CYS A 71 -5.51 -6.61 -0.28
N THR A 72 -4.73 -7.25 0.58
CA THR A 72 -5.18 -8.27 1.52
C THR A 72 -4.84 -7.84 2.94
N ALA A 73 -5.21 -8.64 3.93
CA ALA A 73 -4.78 -8.42 5.32
C ALA A 73 -3.24 -8.43 5.51
N ARG A 74 -2.49 -8.94 4.52
CA ARG A 74 -1.02 -8.97 4.51
C ARG A 74 -0.38 -7.71 3.91
N ASP A 75 -1.20 -6.78 3.45
CA ASP A 75 -0.76 -5.53 2.83
C ASP A 75 -1.03 -4.28 3.72
N PRO A 76 -0.80 -4.31 5.06
CA PRO A 76 -1.02 -3.14 5.87
C PRO A 76 0.04 -2.07 5.55
N PRO A 77 -0.34 -0.79 5.43
CA PRO A 77 0.65 0.28 5.34
C PRO A 77 1.50 0.31 6.62
N ARG A 78 2.76 0.71 6.52
CA ARG A 78 3.68 0.75 7.67
C ARG A 78 3.61 2.10 8.37
N CYS A 79 3.76 2.08 9.70
CA CYS A 79 3.96 3.31 10.45
C CYS A 79 5.31 3.92 10.05
N ILE A 80 5.38 5.25 9.95
CA ILE A 80 6.63 5.98 9.82
C ILE A 80 7.03 6.49 11.20
N PHE A 81 8.27 6.22 11.59
CA PHE A 81 8.84 6.68 12.85
C PHE A 81 10.22 7.31 12.61
N PRO A 82 10.54 8.44 13.26
CA PRO A 82 9.61 9.26 14.05
C PRO A 82 8.57 9.97 13.16
N PHE A 83 7.42 10.34 13.73
CA PHE A 83 6.46 11.22 13.06
C PHE A 83 6.10 12.42 13.95
N LEU A 84 5.86 13.57 13.31
CA LEU A 84 5.45 14.81 13.95
C LEU A 84 3.93 14.88 14.09
N TYR A 85 3.44 15.03 15.31
CA TYR A 85 2.03 15.29 15.62
C TYR A 85 1.90 16.36 16.72
N ARG A 86 1.10 17.40 16.48
CA ARG A 86 0.95 18.58 17.34
C ARG A 86 2.28 19.15 17.80
N ASN A 87 3.22 19.29 16.85
CA ASN A 87 4.57 19.77 17.09
C ASN A 87 5.39 18.92 18.11
N LYS A 88 5.06 17.62 18.23
CA LYS A 88 5.80 16.64 19.05
C LYS A 88 6.19 15.42 18.20
N LEU A 89 7.39 14.90 18.43
CA LEU A 89 7.87 13.70 17.75
C LEU A 89 7.45 12.42 18.50
N PHE A 90 6.87 11.48 17.78
CA PHE A 90 6.48 10.18 18.28
C PHE A 90 7.30 9.07 17.61
N HIS A 91 7.93 8.23 18.42
CA HIS A 91 8.75 7.08 17.97
C HIS A 91 8.02 5.74 18.06
N ARG A 92 6.76 5.75 18.50
CA ARG A 92 5.90 4.58 18.66
C ARG A 92 4.44 5.00 18.48
N CYS A 93 3.54 4.04 18.41
CA CYS A 93 2.12 4.32 18.38
C CYS A 93 1.70 5.14 19.62
N THR A 94 0.88 6.16 19.41
CA THR A 94 0.37 7.03 20.46
C THR A 94 -1.13 6.88 20.60
N ARG A 95 -1.67 7.14 21.80
CA ARG A 95 -3.11 7.25 22.06
C ARG A 95 -3.54 8.72 22.14
N GLU A 96 -2.59 9.66 22.02
CA GLU A 96 -2.87 11.08 22.08
C GLU A 96 -3.83 11.51 20.97
N GLY A 97 -4.84 12.31 21.33
CA GLY A 97 -5.77 12.88 20.36
C GLY A 97 -6.84 11.93 19.80
N PHE A 98 -6.88 10.66 20.22
CA PHE A 98 -7.87 9.70 19.77
C PHE A 98 -8.87 9.30 20.87
N VAL A 99 -10.16 9.32 20.55
CA VAL A 99 -11.25 8.88 21.44
C VAL A 99 -11.20 7.35 21.59
N LEU A 100 -11.62 6.81 22.74
CA LEU A 100 -11.66 5.37 23.05
C LEU A 100 -10.29 4.70 23.26
N SER A 101 -9.22 5.47 23.51
CA SER A 101 -7.87 4.95 23.84
C SER A 101 -7.20 4.09 22.76
N ARG A 102 -7.69 4.11 21.52
CA ARG A 102 -7.07 3.35 20.42
C ARG A 102 -5.73 3.98 20.06
N SER A 103 -4.69 3.17 19.97
CA SER A 103 -3.38 3.64 19.55
C SER A 103 -3.31 3.77 18.02
N TRP A 104 -2.57 4.75 17.55
CA TRP A 104 -2.41 5.07 16.14
C TRP A 104 -0.98 5.51 15.84
N CYS A 105 -0.61 5.50 14.56
CA CYS A 105 0.66 6.01 14.07
C CYS A 105 0.45 6.74 12.74
N SER A 106 1.36 7.66 12.43
CA SER A 106 1.40 8.32 11.12
C SER A 106 1.91 7.38 10.03
N LEU A 107 1.43 7.61 8.81
CA LEU A 107 1.97 6.99 7.59
C LEU A 107 2.98 7.91 6.87
N THR A 108 3.29 9.07 7.47
CA THR A 108 4.26 10.06 6.98
C THR A 108 5.11 10.61 8.13
N GLU A 109 6.20 11.28 7.79
CA GLU A 109 7.07 11.95 8.77
C GLU A 109 6.37 13.14 9.43
N ASN A 110 5.43 13.80 8.74
CA ASN A 110 4.72 14.98 9.25
C ASN A 110 3.21 14.80 9.20
N TYR A 111 2.63 14.23 10.27
CA TYR A 111 1.19 14.07 10.36
C TYR A 111 0.47 15.43 10.38
N ASP A 112 1.07 16.46 10.98
CA ASP A 112 0.44 17.79 11.08
C ASP A 112 0.17 18.40 9.70
N GLN A 113 0.96 18.03 8.68
CA GLN A 113 0.76 18.44 7.30
C GLN A 113 -0.08 17.45 6.51
N ASP A 114 0.21 16.15 6.63
CA ASP A 114 -0.36 15.14 5.73
C ASP A 114 -1.68 14.55 6.22
N GLY A 115 -1.89 14.49 7.54
CA GLY A 115 -3.07 13.88 8.16
C GLY A 115 -3.25 12.38 7.88
N LYS A 116 -2.23 11.68 7.38
CA LYS A 116 -2.31 10.24 7.02
C LYS A 116 -1.91 9.37 8.20
N TRP A 117 -2.76 8.43 8.59
CA TRP A 117 -2.53 7.58 9.75
C TRP A 117 -3.18 6.20 9.59
N LYS A 118 -2.80 5.28 10.48
CA LYS A 118 -3.52 4.03 10.71
C LYS A 118 -3.68 3.73 12.19
N GLN A 119 -4.70 2.94 12.52
CA GLN A 119 -4.80 2.34 13.84
C GLN A 119 -3.68 1.29 14.00
N CYS A 120 -3.02 1.29 15.15
CA CYS A 120 -2.06 0.25 15.47
C CYS A 120 -2.78 -1.01 15.99
N SER A 121 -2.17 -2.16 15.75
CA SER A 121 -2.65 -3.42 16.33
C SER A 121 -2.53 -3.37 17.86
N PRO A 122 -3.50 -3.92 18.62
CA PRO A 122 -3.46 -3.90 20.08
C PRO A 122 -2.34 -4.76 20.70
N HIS A 123 -1.63 -5.56 19.89
CA HIS A 123 -0.60 -6.51 20.33
C HIS A 123 0.85 -6.07 20.01
N GLN A 124 1.09 -4.78 19.73
CA GLN A 124 2.42 -4.25 19.41
C GLN A 124 3.22 -3.90 20.66
#